data_AF-A0A2J7PW76-F1
#
_entry.id   AF-A0A2J7PW76-F1
#
_cell.length_a   1.000
_cell.length_b   1.000
_cell.length_c   1.000
_cell.angle_alpha   90.00
_cell.angle_beta   90.00
_cell.angle_gamma   90.00
#
_symmetry.space_group_name_H-M   'P 1'
#
loop_
_entity.id
_entity.type
_entity.pdbx_description
1 polymer ?
#
loop_
_entity_poly.entity_id
_entity_poly.type
_entity_poly.pdbx_seq_one_letter_code
_entity_poly.pdbx_strand_id
1 'polypeptide(L)'
;MKIGSREGEGDSINGDCSCCCNYPSCHECCDSLSKQPLKEQAGMDRSCSSWSRCKRSTITSFYKGALLLTCFGAALLVSSCAIFTLRPVDFIISSRMSFTEGSTLYNLWLRPPVNVYIKVYVFNVTNPQEFLSGREKLRVQEIGPYFYREILENTNVTFNANNTVTYVPKRMVHAEPKMSLRNAHADRIIVPNVALLGMASMLHNSSVFLNFGLAALARYLDSQPLLNLTVHEYLWGYEDPLVRLASTVLPNWIPFSRLGLMDRMFDEGENVVTVALNSAQADETEVMERRRRVYSFDSYNGWTTLRQWTGGTHCSSLKGVSEGVLYPKPMTSNDTFLIYRKAFCRFLPVVFSRSGVTNEGFPAYWFNLPDNVFDSPDKNPDNACYCRPEVAPCLLSGLADITPCYYSIPVALSFPHFLKGDPRLLEKMDGLSPDPNKHETNIVIQPDLGLPMTVRLRMQLNLAVLNTRLNSRVAVFNNHTLPIFWLDWYFDMPDVVSRLMYLVLFVAPALQSAAIVLLALLGVAMLGLAACSCSKKNSAVASKILSKSQHLLEKNTGEQLLGRTQYRARVGCR
;
A
#
# COMPACT_ATOMS: atom_id res chain seq x y z
N MET A 1 11.50 -36.14 -50.44
CA MET A 1 10.17 -36.11 -51.10
C MET A 1 9.66 -34.66 -50.97
N LYS A 2 9.44 -33.82 -51.99
CA LYS A 2 9.06 -34.05 -53.42
C LYS A 2 7.88 -35.02 -53.51
N ILE A 3 6.70 -34.71 -54.05
CA ILE A 3 6.27 -33.83 -55.18
C ILE A 3 4.84 -33.31 -54.82
N GLY A 4 4.27 -32.19 -55.28
CA GLY A 4 4.69 -31.06 -56.13
C GLY A 4 3.46 -30.22 -56.58
N SER A 5 3.72 -29.08 -57.27
CA SER A 5 3.01 -28.54 -58.47
C SER A 5 1.46 -28.51 -58.50
N ARG A 6 0.75 -27.45 -58.91
CA ARG A 6 1.00 -26.17 -59.65
C ARG A 6 -0.32 -25.36 -59.52
N GLU A 7 -0.52 -24.06 -59.83
CA GLU A 7 0.22 -22.84 -60.24
C GLU A 7 -0.71 -21.65 -59.80
N GLY A 8 -0.53 -20.35 -59.99
CA GLY A 8 0.40 -19.46 -60.72
C GLY A 8 -0.40 -18.18 -61.03
N GLU A 9 -0.15 -17.05 -60.36
CA GLU A 9 0.77 -15.94 -60.73
C GLU A 9 0.17 -14.94 -61.76
N GLY A 10 0.48 -13.63 -61.75
CA GLY A 10 1.39 -12.81 -60.91
C GLY A 10 0.88 -11.36 -60.81
N ASP A 11 1.29 -10.54 -59.83
CA ASP A 11 2.55 -9.77 -59.70
C ASP A 11 2.59 -8.49 -60.58
N SER A 12 3.17 -7.34 -60.21
CA SER A 12 4.21 -6.95 -59.20
C SER A 12 3.95 -5.48 -58.77
N ILE A 13 4.20 -4.97 -57.54
CA ILE A 13 5.41 -4.77 -56.68
C ILE A 13 6.25 -3.50 -57.00
N ASN A 14 6.19 -2.56 -56.03
CA ASN A 14 7.16 -1.56 -55.50
C ASN A 14 8.11 -0.72 -56.39
N GLY A 15 8.30 0.54 -55.94
CA GLY A 15 9.49 1.36 -56.22
C GLY A 15 9.44 2.76 -55.57
N ASP A 16 10.19 2.96 -54.48
CA ASP A 16 10.43 4.29 -53.86
C ASP A 16 11.31 5.20 -54.75
N CYS A 17 11.06 6.51 -54.72
CA CYS A 17 12.11 7.53 -54.59
C CYS A 17 11.55 8.95 -54.36
N SER A 18 12.27 9.74 -53.57
CA SER A 18 11.95 11.15 -53.25
C SER A 18 12.66 12.13 -54.18
N CYS A 19 12.07 13.29 -54.46
CA CYS A 19 12.81 14.56 -54.64
C CYS A 19 11.90 15.81 -54.63
N CYS A 20 12.50 16.96 -54.36
CA CYS A 20 11.84 18.26 -54.16
C CYS A 20 11.96 19.19 -55.38
N CYS A 21 11.31 20.37 -55.26
CA CYS A 21 11.64 21.66 -55.90
C CYS A 21 11.08 22.01 -57.30
N ASN A 22 10.21 23.03 -57.28
CA ASN A 22 10.19 24.27 -58.09
C ASN A 22 10.00 24.25 -59.64
N TYR A 23 9.02 25.07 -60.07
CA TYR A 23 8.94 25.99 -61.24
C TYR A 23 10.19 26.19 -62.13
N PRO A 24 10.08 26.59 -63.43
CA PRO A 24 8.97 27.36 -64.04
C PRO A 24 8.60 27.03 -65.52
N SER A 25 7.86 27.96 -66.16
CA SER A 25 7.88 28.36 -67.59
C SER A 25 6.68 28.03 -68.49
N CYS A 26 6.33 29.01 -69.33
CA CYS A 26 5.32 28.97 -70.39
C CYS A 26 5.96 28.59 -71.73
N HIS A 27 5.22 27.94 -72.63
CA HIS A 27 5.05 28.25 -74.08
C HIS A 27 4.25 27.09 -74.70
N GLU A 28 3.06 27.37 -75.26
CA GLU A 28 2.77 27.43 -76.72
C GLU A 28 2.78 26.09 -77.48
N CYS A 29 1.59 25.72 -78.00
CA CYS A 29 1.28 25.39 -79.40
C CYS A 29 -0.26 25.21 -79.48
N CYS A 30 -0.99 25.84 -80.41
CA CYS A 30 -1.06 25.55 -81.86
C CYS A 30 -1.60 24.12 -82.14
N ASP A 31 -2.57 23.89 -83.04
CA ASP A 31 -3.25 24.82 -83.97
C ASP A 31 -4.54 24.19 -84.58
N SER A 32 -5.09 24.83 -85.62
CA SER A 32 -6.07 24.31 -86.61
C SER A 32 -7.56 24.57 -86.28
N LEU A 33 -8.17 25.64 -86.81
CA LEU A 33 -8.78 25.75 -88.17
C LEU A 33 -10.01 24.82 -88.34
N SER A 34 -11.20 25.31 -88.72
CA SER A 34 -11.43 26.17 -89.88
C SER A 34 -12.88 26.73 -89.97
N LYS A 35 -13.10 27.62 -90.96
CA LYS A 35 -14.38 28.10 -91.55
C LYS A 35 -14.99 29.42 -91.04
N GLN A 36 -14.63 30.48 -91.76
CA GLN A 36 -15.46 31.66 -92.11
C GLN A 36 -16.47 31.29 -93.24
N PRO A 37 -17.46 32.13 -93.69
CA PRO A 37 -17.41 33.60 -93.71
C PRO A 37 -18.71 34.45 -93.48
N LEU A 38 -18.48 35.76 -93.29
CA LEU A 38 -19.27 36.94 -93.71
C LEU A 38 -20.79 37.05 -93.42
N LYS A 39 -21.17 38.01 -92.55
CA LYS A 39 -21.79 39.31 -92.96
C LYS A 39 -21.99 40.30 -91.81
N GLU A 40 -21.97 41.59 -92.12
CA GLU A 40 -22.35 42.70 -91.23
C GLU A 40 -23.87 42.75 -90.97
N GLN A 41 -24.29 43.09 -89.75
CA GLN A 41 -24.94 44.39 -89.45
C GLN A 41 -25.40 44.52 -87.98
N ALA A 42 -25.16 45.71 -87.43
CA ALA A 42 -25.91 46.44 -86.39
C ALA A 42 -26.70 45.70 -85.28
N GLY A 43 -26.26 45.93 -84.03
CA GLY A 43 -27.15 46.41 -82.96
C GLY A 43 -27.51 45.45 -81.82
N MET A 44 -27.86 46.09 -80.69
CA MET A 44 -28.36 45.55 -79.42
C MET A 44 -27.29 45.17 -78.38
N ASP A 45 -27.05 46.08 -77.42
CA ASP A 45 -26.39 45.75 -76.16
C ASP A 45 -27.41 45.85 -75.00
N ARG A 46 -27.71 44.70 -74.40
CA ARG A 46 -28.55 44.57 -73.20
C ARG A 46 -27.96 43.50 -72.28
N SER A 47 -27.63 43.97 -71.07
CA SER A 47 -27.84 43.26 -69.79
C SER A 47 -26.72 42.42 -69.17
N CYS A 48 -26.59 42.64 -67.85
CA CYS A 48 -26.27 41.68 -66.79
C CYS A 48 -24.82 41.31 -66.44
N SER A 49 -24.26 42.14 -65.54
CA SER A 49 -23.82 41.72 -64.19
C SER A 49 -22.92 40.46 -64.06
N SER A 50 -21.60 40.69 -64.03
CA SER A 50 -20.61 39.64 -63.72
C SER A 50 -19.45 40.12 -62.80
N TRP A 51 -19.72 41.00 -61.83
CA TRP A 51 -18.67 41.62 -60.98
C TRP A 51 -18.87 41.54 -59.46
N SER A 52 -19.79 40.68 -58.97
CA SER A 52 -20.09 40.54 -57.53
C SER A 52 -19.71 39.19 -56.90
N ARG A 53 -19.44 38.15 -57.70
CA ARG A 53 -19.38 36.76 -57.20
C ARG A 53 -18.02 36.34 -56.62
N CYS A 54 -16.90 36.92 -57.07
CA CYS A 54 -15.56 36.53 -56.60
C CYS A 54 -15.21 37.05 -55.19
N LYS A 55 -15.69 38.24 -54.80
CA LYS A 55 -15.30 38.90 -53.52
C LYS A 55 -15.96 38.34 -52.26
N ARG A 56 -17.03 37.53 -52.40
CA ARG A 56 -17.81 36.99 -51.27
C ARG A 56 -17.16 35.73 -50.66
N SER A 57 -16.31 35.01 -51.41
CA SER A 57 -15.60 33.80 -50.97
C SER A 57 -14.53 34.07 -49.89
N THR A 58 -13.69 35.09 -50.10
CA THR A 58 -12.56 35.42 -49.20
C THR A 58 -13.02 35.99 -47.85
N ILE A 59 -14.23 36.55 -47.78
CA ILE A 59 -14.79 37.08 -46.53
C ILE A 59 -15.30 35.94 -45.65
N THR A 60 -16.06 34.99 -46.22
CA THR A 60 -16.64 33.85 -45.48
C THR A 60 -15.58 32.84 -45.03
N SER A 61 -14.53 32.60 -45.84
CA SER A 61 -13.39 31.75 -45.45
C SER A 61 -12.72 32.21 -44.14
N PHE A 62 -12.49 33.52 -43.98
CA PHE A 62 -11.84 34.06 -42.78
C PHE A 62 -12.72 33.96 -41.52
N TYR A 63 -14.01 34.27 -41.62
CA TYR A 63 -14.92 34.16 -40.46
C TYR A 63 -15.08 32.70 -40.02
N LYS A 64 -15.01 31.73 -40.95
CA LYS A 64 -14.88 30.30 -40.60
C LYS A 64 -13.59 30.01 -39.84
N GLY A 65 -12.45 30.56 -40.27
CA GLY A 65 -11.17 30.42 -39.56
C GLY A 65 -11.21 30.97 -38.13
N ALA A 66 -11.70 32.20 -37.94
CA ALA A 66 -11.85 32.79 -36.61
C ALA A 66 -12.83 32.01 -35.71
N LEU A 67 -13.95 31.54 -36.27
CA LEU A 67 -14.93 30.70 -35.58
C LEU A 67 -14.29 29.38 -35.12
N LEU A 68 -13.53 28.71 -35.99
CA LEU A 68 -12.80 27.48 -35.65
C LEU A 68 -11.81 27.73 -34.51
N LEU A 69 -11.02 28.81 -34.56
CA LEU A 69 -10.12 29.17 -33.45
C LEU A 69 -10.88 29.41 -32.14
N THR A 70 -12.06 30.05 -32.16
CA THR A 70 -12.87 30.21 -30.94
C THR A 70 -13.42 28.88 -30.42
N CYS A 71 -13.88 27.99 -31.30
CA CYS A 71 -14.38 26.67 -30.89
C CYS A 71 -13.27 25.79 -30.31
N PHE A 72 -12.08 25.76 -30.93
CA PHE A 72 -10.92 25.04 -30.40
C PHE A 72 -10.43 25.65 -29.08
N GLY A 73 -10.31 26.98 -28.99
CA GLY A 73 -9.90 27.66 -27.75
C GLY A 73 -10.86 27.37 -26.59
N ALA A 74 -12.18 27.42 -26.84
CA ALA A 74 -13.19 27.06 -25.85
C ALA A 74 -13.12 25.57 -25.46
N ALA A 75 -12.93 24.66 -26.43
CA ALA A 75 -12.79 23.23 -26.15
C ALA A 75 -11.55 22.91 -25.27
N LEU A 76 -10.44 23.61 -25.47
CA LEU A 76 -9.23 23.47 -24.63
C LEU A 76 -9.44 23.99 -23.20
N LEU A 77 -10.21 25.08 -23.02
CA LEU A 77 -10.59 25.54 -21.67
C LEU A 77 -11.56 24.58 -20.99
N VAL A 78 -12.53 24.03 -21.73
CA VAL A 78 -13.47 23.01 -21.20
C VAL A 78 -12.71 21.74 -20.82
N SER A 79 -11.77 21.26 -21.62
CA SER A 79 -10.97 20.06 -21.28
C SER A 79 -10.03 20.31 -20.09
N SER A 80 -9.40 21.49 -20.00
CA SER A 80 -8.64 21.91 -18.82
C SER A 80 -9.49 21.90 -17.54
N CYS A 81 -10.70 22.46 -17.61
CA CYS A 81 -11.64 22.49 -16.48
C CYS A 81 -12.13 21.07 -16.12
N ALA A 82 -12.40 20.22 -17.12
CA ALA A 82 -12.80 18.83 -16.91
C ALA A 82 -11.68 18.01 -16.23
N ILE A 83 -10.41 18.16 -16.64
CA ILE A 83 -9.29 17.44 -16.01
C ILE A 83 -9.10 17.92 -14.56
N PHE A 84 -9.19 19.23 -14.31
CA PHE A 84 -9.09 19.79 -12.96
C PHE A 84 -10.21 19.32 -12.02
N THR A 85 -11.45 19.26 -12.50
CA THR A 85 -12.62 18.87 -11.68
C THR A 85 -12.74 17.35 -11.50
N LEU A 86 -12.51 16.55 -12.55
CA LEU A 86 -12.66 15.10 -12.52
C LEU A 86 -11.47 14.37 -11.89
N ARG A 87 -10.29 15.02 -11.78
CA ARG A 87 -9.04 14.47 -11.22
C ARG A 87 -8.77 13.02 -11.67
N PRO A 88 -8.57 12.79 -12.98
CA PRO A 88 -8.51 11.44 -13.54
C PRO A 88 -7.41 10.55 -12.95
N VAL A 89 -6.29 11.12 -12.48
CA VAL A 89 -5.25 10.36 -11.77
C VAL A 89 -5.78 9.75 -10.46
N ASP A 90 -6.45 10.54 -9.62
CA ASP A 90 -7.06 10.08 -8.36
C ASP A 90 -8.13 9.00 -8.61
N PHE A 91 -8.92 9.18 -9.67
CA PHE A 91 -9.92 8.19 -10.10
C PHE A 91 -9.28 6.87 -10.57
N ILE A 92 -8.19 6.92 -11.34
CA ILE A 92 -7.46 5.72 -11.77
C ILE A 92 -6.82 5.01 -10.56
N ILE A 93 -6.21 5.75 -9.64
CA ILE A 93 -5.60 5.18 -8.43
C ILE A 93 -6.66 4.48 -7.58
N SER A 94 -7.76 5.18 -7.25
CA SER A 94 -8.84 4.61 -6.44
C SER A 94 -9.52 3.41 -7.13
N SER A 95 -9.74 3.46 -8.44
CA SER A 95 -10.28 2.33 -9.22
C SER A 95 -9.34 1.11 -9.20
N ARG A 96 -8.02 1.30 -9.40
CA ARG A 96 -7.02 0.21 -9.37
C ARG A 96 -6.74 -0.33 -7.96
N MET A 97 -6.97 0.49 -6.94
CA MET A 97 -6.91 0.13 -5.52
C MET A 97 -8.23 -0.45 -4.97
N SER A 98 -9.25 -0.67 -5.80
CA SER A 98 -10.45 -1.38 -5.37
C SER A 98 -10.14 -2.85 -5.06
N PHE A 99 -10.68 -3.36 -3.95
CA PHE A 99 -10.54 -4.76 -3.56
C PHE A 99 -11.71 -5.56 -4.14
N THR A 100 -11.52 -6.10 -5.35
CA THR A 100 -12.47 -6.97 -6.04
C THR A 100 -11.73 -8.17 -6.62
N GLU A 101 -12.44 -9.27 -6.88
CA GLU A 101 -11.83 -10.48 -7.45
C GLU A 101 -11.09 -10.17 -8.76
N GLY A 102 -9.86 -10.67 -8.88
CA GLY A 102 -8.98 -10.42 -10.03
C GLY A 102 -8.36 -9.01 -10.08
N SER A 103 -8.67 -8.10 -9.16
CA SER A 103 -8.07 -6.75 -9.13
C SER A 103 -6.58 -6.77 -8.82
N THR A 104 -5.87 -5.67 -9.11
CA THR A 104 -4.44 -5.55 -8.78
C THR A 104 -4.21 -5.65 -7.26
N LEU A 105 -5.05 -4.99 -6.45
CA LEU A 105 -4.94 -5.07 -4.99
C LEU A 105 -5.27 -6.48 -4.47
N TYR A 106 -6.27 -7.15 -5.03
CA TYR A 106 -6.60 -8.54 -4.69
C TYR A 106 -5.41 -9.47 -4.93
N ASN A 107 -4.79 -9.43 -6.12
CA ASN A 107 -3.64 -10.28 -6.43
C ASN A 107 -2.43 -9.98 -5.53
N LEU A 108 -2.19 -8.70 -5.20
CA LEU A 108 -1.14 -8.28 -4.26
C LEU A 108 -1.42 -8.74 -2.81
N TRP A 109 -2.68 -8.86 -2.40
CA TRP A 109 -3.06 -9.39 -1.09
C TRP A 109 -3.08 -10.92 -1.06
N LEU A 110 -3.47 -11.56 -2.16
CA LEU A 110 -3.53 -13.02 -2.30
C LEU A 110 -2.16 -13.65 -2.13
N ARG A 111 -1.14 -13.07 -2.79
CA ARG A 111 0.25 -13.47 -2.66
C ARG A 111 1.18 -12.26 -2.83
N PRO A 112 1.49 -11.54 -1.73
CA PRO A 112 2.32 -10.34 -1.78
C PRO A 112 3.69 -10.59 -2.44
N PRO A 113 4.11 -9.81 -3.46
CA PRO A 113 5.40 -9.95 -4.12
C PRO A 113 6.53 -9.31 -3.30
N VAL A 114 6.48 -9.46 -1.98
CA VAL A 114 7.41 -8.87 -1.02
C VAL A 114 8.01 -9.95 -0.14
N ASN A 115 9.29 -9.82 0.16
CA ASN A 115 9.97 -10.67 1.14
C ASN A 115 9.88 -9.98 2.51
N VAL A 116 9.14 -10.56 3.45
CA VAL A 116 9.25 -10.19 4.86
C VAL A 116 10.35 -11.05 5.46
N TYR A 117 11.39 -10.44 6.00
CA TYR A 117 12.49 -11.14 6.68
C TYR A 117 12.25 -11.18 8.18
N ILE A 118 12.75 -12.22 8.84
CA ILE A 118 12.74 -12.35 10.30
C ILE A 118 14.19 -12.58 10.71
N LYS A 119 14.72 -11.72 11.59
CA LYS A 119 15.97 -12.01 12.31
C LYS A 119 15.63 -12.60 13.66
N VAL A 120 16.24 -13.73 14.00
CA VAL A 120 16.07 -14.42 15.28
C VAL A 120 17.33 -14.27 16.12
N TYR A 121 17.16 -13.92 17.38
CA TYR A 121 18.25 -13.78 18.37
C TYR A 121 17.88 -14.60 19.61
N VAL A 122 18.66 -15.63 19.92
CA VAL A 122 18.38 -16.58 21.02
C VAL A 122 19.23 -16.25 22.23
N PHE A 123 18.70 -16.42 23.44
CA PHE A 123 19.44 -16.18 24.69
C PHE A 123 20.13 -17.47 25.19
N ASN A 124 21.45 -17.51 25.05
CA ASN A 124 22.31 -18.60 25.52
C ASN A 124 22.71 -18.40 27.00
N VAL A 125 22.53 -19.41 27.83
CA VAL A 125 22.97 -19.42 29.23
C VAL A 125 24.47 -19.70 29.31
N THR A 126 25.22 -18.86 30.03
CA THR A 126 26.69 -18.92 30.10
C THR A 126 27.24 -19.50 31.40
N ASN A 127 26.49 -19.46 32.51
CA ASN A 127 26.88 -20.00 33.83
C ASN A 127 25.88 -21.05 34.39
N PRO A 128 25.56 -22.11 33.64
CA PRO A 128 24.49 -23.03 34.00
C PRO A 128 24.72 -23.76 35.33
N GLN A 129 25.96 -24.10 35.69
CA GLN A 129 26.25 -24.87 36.91
C GLN A 129 26.18 -23.97 38.16
N GLU A 130 26.69 -22.75 38.03
CA GLU A 130 26.71 -21.72 39.07
C GLU A 130 25.28 -21.26 39.40
N PHE A 131 24.44 -21.07 38.37
CA PHE A 131 23.03 -20.76 38.55
C PHE A 131 22.24 -21.93 39.14
N LEU A 132 22.36 -23.15 38.60
CA LEU A 132 21.62 -24.33 39.10
C LEU A 132 22.01 -24.70 40.55
N SER A 133 23.24 -24.38 40.97
CA SER A 133 23.67 -24.53 42.37
C SER A 133 23.26 -23.38 43.30
N GLY A 134 22.58 -22.35 42.79
CA GLY A 134 22.11 -21.20 43.55
C GLY A 134 23.20 -20.22 44.00
N ARG A 135 24.39 -20.29 43.40
CA ARG A 135 25.55 -19.46 43.78
C ARG A 135 25.59 -18.10 43.07
N GLU A 136 25.12 -18.05 41.83
CA GLU A 136 25.11 -16.85 41.00
C GLU A 136 23.73 -16.61 40.39
N LYS A 137 23.49 -15.38 39.92
CA LYS A 137 22.37 -15.05 39.03
C LYS A 137 22.57 -15.71 37.66
N LEU A 138 21.48 -15.91 36.92
CA LEU A 138 21.54 -16.45 35.57
C LEU A 138 22.19 -15.41 34.64
N ARG A 139 23.26 -15.79 33.93
CA ARG A 139 23.92 -14.95 32.92
C ARG A 139 23.54 -15.41 31.52
N VAL A 140 22.87 -14.55 30.77
CA VAL A 140 22.46 -14.82 29.39
C VAL A 140 23.30 -14.02 28.39
N GLN A 141 23.48 -14.56 27.19
CA GLN A 141 24.17 -13.91 26.08
C GLN A 141 23.30 -14.00 24.83
N GLU A 142 23.12 -12.88 24.13
CA GLU A 142 22.43 -12.86 22.85
C GLU A 142 23.25 -13.57 21.75
N ILE A 143 22.61 -14.47 21.02
CA ILE A 143 23.18 -15.26 19.93
C ILE A 143 22.31 -15.09 18.68
N GLY A 144 22.82 -14.37 17.68
CA GLY A 144 22.13 -14.11 16.41
C GLY A 144 22.87 -13.07 15.56
N PRO A 145 22.23 -12.49 14.52
CA PRO A 145 20.93 -12.89 13.98
C PRO A 145 21.00 -14.16 13.12
N TYR A 146 19.95 -14.98 13.18
CA TYR A 146 19.65 -15.99 12.18
C TYR A 146 18.52 -15.48 11.28
N PHE A 147 18.73 -15.49 9.96
CA PHE A 147 17.79 -14.95 8.99
C PHE A 147 16.83 -16.02 8.47
N TYR A 148 15.56 -15.64 8.46
CA TYR A 148 14.48 -16.37 7.83
C TYR A 148 13.66 -15.41 6.95
N ARG A 149 12.84 -15.97 6.07
CA ARG A 149 11.86 -15.25 5.25
C ARG A 149 10.48 -15.82 5.49
N GLU A 150 9.53 -14.94 5.84
CA GLU A 150 8.09 -15.20 5.90
C GLU A 150 7.49 -14.97 4.51
N ILE A 151 6.89 -16.02 3.95
CA ILE A 151 6.06 -15.98 2.74
C ILE A 151 4.60 -15.95 3.19
N LEU A 152 3.88 -14.93 2.71
CA LEU A 152 2.46 -14.71 2.97
C LEU A 152 1.66 -15.22 1.76
N GLU A 153 0.65 -16.04 1.99
CA GLU A 153 -0.25 -16.54 0.96
C GLU A 153 -1.65 -16.75 1.54
N ASN A 154 -2.69 -16.26 0.86
CA ASN A 154 -4.08 -16.44 1.26
C ASN A 154 -4.75 -17.45 0.32
N THR A 155 -5.39 -18.47 0.88
CA THR A 155 -6.02 -19.57 0.11
C THR A 155 -7.51 -19.69 0.40
N ASN A 156 -8.22 -20.51 -0.38
CA ASN A 156 -9.66 -20.80 -0.23
C ASN A 156 -10.53 -19.53 -0.15
N VAL A 157 -10.26 -18.57 -1.03
CA VAL A 157 -10.87 -17.24 -0.99
C VAL A 157 -12.30 -17.26 -1.56
N THR A 158 -13.26 -16.75 -0.80
CA THR A 158 -14.67 -16.60 -1.18
C THR A 158 -15.13 -15.16 -0.92
N PHE A 159 -15.64 -14.48 -1.95
CA PHE A 159 -16.30 -13.17 -1.80
C PHE A 159 -17.78 -13.37 -1.43
N ASN A 160 -18.22 -12.71 -0.37
CA ASN A 160 -19.56 -12.89 0.20
C ASN A 160 -20.48 -11.72 -0.16
N ALA A 161 -21.79 -12.00 -0.30
CA ALA A 161 -22.81 -10.99 -0.65
C ALA A 161 -22.96 -9.84 0.38
N ASN A 162 -22.44 -10.00 1.59
CA ASN A 162 -22.43 -8.97 2.65
C ASN A 162 -21.20 -8.04 2.60
N ASN A 163 -20.50 -7.95 1.46
CA ASN A 163 -19.26 -7.18 1.29
C ASN A 163 -18.12 -7.60 2.23
N THR A 164 -18.01 -8.91 2.51
CA THR A 164 -16.87 -9.51 3.20
C THR A 164 -16.13 -10.48 2.27
N VAL A 165 -14.89 -10.82 2.62
CA VAL A 165 -14.15 -11.93 1.98
C VAL A 165 -13.69 -12.91 3.05
N THR A 166 -13.95 -14.19 2.83
CA THR A 166 -13.52 -15.30 3.68
C THR A 166 -12.34 -16.03 3.04
N TYR A 167 -11.31 -16.37 3.80
CA TYR A 167 -10.08 -17.00 3.33
C TYR A 167 -9.36 -17.76 4.45
N VAL A 168 -8.32 -18.51 4.09
CA VAL A 168 -7.39 -19.15 5.03
C VAL A 168 -6.00 -18.53 4.84
N PRO A 169 -5.48 -17.76 5.82
CA PRO A 169 -4.11 -17.27 5.76
C PRO A 169 -3.11 -18.40 5.96
N LYS A 170 -2.07 -18.42 5.14
CA LYS A 170 -0.90 -19.31 5.27
C LYS A 170 0.37 -18.45 5.38
N ARG A 171 1.20 -18.81 6.36
CA ARG A 171 2.47 -18.15 6.66
C ARG A 171 3.55 -19.22 6.68
N MET A 172 4.45 -19.17 5.71
CA MET A 172 5.52 -20.16 5.55
C MET A 172 6.85 -19.50 5.85
N VAL A 173 7.62 -20.06 6.78
CA VAL A 173 8.91 -19.50 7.19
C VAL A 173 10.04 -20.38 6.67
N HIS A 174 10.94 -19.81 5.87
CA HIS A 174 12.08 -20.50 5.27
C HIS A 174 13.39 -19.90 5.78
N ALA A 175 14.40 -20.73 6.03
CA ALA A 175 15.72 -20.26 6.43
C ALA A 175 16.45 -19.60 5.25
N GLU A 176 17.11 -18.47 5.50
CA GLU A 176 17.95 -17.74 4.54
C GLU A 176 19.42 -17.80 4.97
N PRO A 177 20.08 -18.96 4.87
CA PRO A 177 21.41 -19.18 5.43
C PRO A 177 22.48 -18.27 4.80
N LYS A 178 22.31 -17.87 3.54
CA LYS A 178 23.23 -16.95 2.83
C LYS A 178 23.26 -15.54 3.42
N MET A 179 22.22 -15.13 4.15
CA MET A 179 22.16 -13.83 4.85
C MET A 179 22.64 -13.94 6.29
N SER A 180 22.75 -15.16 6.83
CA SER A 180 23.17 -15.42 8.20
C SER A 180 24.69 -15.55 8.27
N LEU A 181 25.35 -14.74 9.11
CA LEU A 181 26.79 -14.89 9.40
C LEU A 181 27.10 -16.15 10.24
N ARG A 182 26.06 -16.83 10.72
CA ARG A 182 26.11 -17.95 11.67
C ARG A 182 25.24 -19.10 11.16
N ASN A 183 25.60 -20.34 11.48
CA ASN A 183 24.86 -21.52 11.04
C ASN A 183 24.02 -22.10 12.18
N ALA A 184 22.70 -21.93 12.10
CA ALA A 184 21.76 -22.44 13.11
C ALA A 184 21.88 -23.96 13.37
N HIS A 185 22.33 -24.75 12.39
CA HIS A 185 22.52 -26.20 12.55
C HIS A 185 23.84 -26.60 13.23
N ALA A 186 24.79 -25.67 13.37
CA ALA A 186 26.10 -25.92 13.98
C ALA A 186 26.26 -25.23 15.34
N ASP A 187 25.65 -24.05 15.48
CA ASP A 187 25.74 -23.23 16.69
C ASP A 187 24.97 -23.88 17.86
N ARG A 188 25.73 -24.42 18.81
CA ARG A 188 25.20 -24.98 20.06
C ARG A 188 24.99 -23.91 21.12
N ILE A 189 23.90 -24.04 21.87
CA ILE A 189 23.47 -23.13 22.93
C ILE A 189 22.93 -23.92 24.12
N ILE A 190 23.07 -23.35 25.32
CA ILE A 190 22.44 -23.84 26.54
C ILE A 190 21.22 -22.99 26.81
N VAL A 191 20.04 -23.60 26.87
CA VAL A 191 18.75 -22.89 26.89
C VAL A 191 17.75 -23.49 27.89
N PRO A 192 16.77 -22.71 28.39
CA PRO A 192 15.69 -23.23 29.22
C PRO A 192 14.91 -24.36 28.55
N ASN A 193 14.68 -25.46 29.29
CA ASN A 193 13.74 -26.50 28.87
C ASN A 193 12.31 -25.96 29.02
N VAL A 194 11.77 -25.40 27.95
CA VAL A 194 10.42 -24.81 27.90
C VAL A 194 9.34 -25.84 28.25
N ALA A 195 9.50 -27.11 27.88
CA ALA A 195 8.54 -28.16 28.22
C ALA A 195 8.52 -28.43 29.74
N LEU A 196 9.67 -28.79 30.33
CA LEU A 196 9.76 -29.11 31.75
C LEU A 196 9.40 -27.92 32.66
N LEU A 197 10.01 -26.75 32.40
CA LEU A 197 9.77 -25.54 33.19
C LEU A 197 8.34 -25.01 32.99
N GLY A 198 7.84 -25.08 31.75
CA GLY A 198 6.48 -24.67 31.40
C GLY A 198 5.41 -25.52 32.09
N MET A 199 5.50 -26.85 32.02
CA MET A 199 4.56 -27.73 32.71
C MET A 199 4.64 -27.62 34.23
N ALA A 200 5.84 -27.47 34.81
CA ALA A 200 5.99 -27.27 36.25
C ALA A 200 5.37 -25.94 36.71
N SER A 201 5.52 -24.88 35.91
CA SER A 201 4.91 -23.56 36.16
C SER A 201 3.38 -23.58 36.00
N MET A 202 2.87 -24.26 34.96
CA MET A 202 1.44 -24.49 34.76
C MET A 202 0.80 -25.21 35.97
N LEU A 203 1.49 -26.17 36.57
CA LEU A 203 1.02 -26.91 37.75
C LEU A 203 1.24 -26.21 39.12
N HIS A 204 1.67 -24.94 39.14
CA HIS A 204 1.99 -24.20 40.39
C HIS A 204 0.84 -24.17 41.42
N ASN A 205 -0.42 -24.23 40.98
CA ASN A 205 -1.61 -24.24 41.82
C ASN A 205 -2.39 -25.57 41.78
N SER A 206 -1.84 -26.62 41.16
CA SER A 206 -2.48 -27.94 41.15
C SER A 206 -2.23 -28.71 42.47
N SER A 207 -2.86 -29.88 42.60
CA SER A 207 -2.66 -30.74 43.77
C SER A 207 -1.19 -31.15 43.96
N VAL A 208 -0.84 -31.42 45.22
CA VAL A 208 0.47 -31.97 45.64
C VAL A 208 0.76 -33.29 44.90
N PHE A 209 -0.25 -34.14 44.70
CA PHE A 209 -0.10 -35.40 43.98
C PHE A 209 0.32 -35.21 42.51
N LEU A 210 -0.28 -34.26 41.79
CA LEU A 210 0.10 -33.98 40.39
C LEU A 210 1.53 -33.41 40.28
N ASN A 211 1.91 -32.51 41.19
CA ASN A 211 3.28 -32.00 41.26
C ASN A 211 4.30 -33.10 41.60
N PHE A 212 3.95 -34.02 42.50
CA PHE A 212 4.78 -35.20 42.80
C PHE A 212 4.91 -36.11 41.58
N GLY A 213 3.82 -36.39 40.87
CA GLY A 213 3.82 -37.17 39.64
C GLY A 213 4.73 -36.58 38.56
N LEU A 214 4.63 -35.28 38.29
CA LEU A 214 5.54 -34.59 37.36
C LEU A 214 6.99 -34.65 37.85
N ALA A 215 7.25 -34.44 39.14
CA ALA A 215 8.60 -34.52 39.70
C ALA A 215 9.20 -35.93 39.64
N ALA A 216 8.40 -36.98 39.81
CA ALA A 216 8.82 -38.37 39.66
C ALA A 216 9.11 -38.70 38.19
N LEU A 217 8.21 -38.30 37.28
CA LEU A 217 8.36 -38.48 35.84
C LEU A 217 9.58 -37.76 35.28
N ALA A 218 9.81 -36.51 35.67
CA ALA A 218 10.98 -35.73 35.25
C ALA A 218 12.30 -36.32 35.75
N ARG A 219 12.31 -36.99 36.91
CA ARG A 219 13.49 -37.76 37.38
C ARG A 219 13.67 -39.06 36.60
N TYR A 220 12.58 -39.78 36.33
CA TYR A 220 12.61 -41.05 35.59
C TYR A 220 13.06 -40.89 34.13
N LEU A 221 12.58 -39.85 33.44
CA LEU A 221 12.98 -39.50 32.06
C LEU A 221 14.28 -38.68 31.99
N ASP A 222 14.98 -38.51 33.11
CA ASP A 222 16.10 -37.59 33.34
C ASP A 222 15.96 -36.21 32.67
N SER A 223 14.77 -35.62 32.73
CA SER A 223 14.50 -34.31 32.16
C SER A 223 15.28 -33.23 32.90
N GLN A 224 16.15 -32.54 32.16
CA GLN A 224 17.00 -31.45 32.68
C GLN A 224 16.31 -30.09 32.49
N PRO A 225 16.50 -29.13 33.42
CA PRO A 225 15.89 -27.80 33.34
C PRO A 225 16.56 -26.88 32.30
N LEU A 226 17.82 -27.17 31.95
CA LEU A 226 18.55 -26.55 30.85
C LEU A 226 18.96 -27.64 29.83
N LEU A 227 18.90 -27.31 28.54
CA LEU A 227 19.21 -28.22 27.43
C LEU A 227 20.39 -27.67 26.62
N ASN A 228 21.25 -28.55 26.11
CA ASN A 228 22.34 -28.21 25.17
C ASN A 228 21.98 -28.67 23.76
N LEU A 229 21.40 -27.76 22.97
CA LEU A 229 20.86 -28.00 21.64
C LEU A 229 21.55 -27.09 20.62
N THR A 230 21.42 -27.41 19.33
CA THR A 230 21.65 -26.42 18.27
C THR A 230 20.51 -25.40 18.22
N VAL A 231 20.78 -24.22 17.70
CA VAL A 231 19.75 -23.19 17.46
C VAL A 231 18.62 -23.73 16.57
N HIS A 232 18.95 -24.50 15.53
CA HIS A 232 17.94 -25.09 14.64
C HIS A 232 17.02 -26.06 15.38
N GLU A 233 17.57 -26.97 16.19
CA GLU A 233 16.79 -27.90 17.00
C GLU A 233 15.83 -27.16 17.94
N TYR A 234 16.29 -26.11 18.63
CA TYR A 234 15.47 -25.35 19.57
C TYR A 234 14.32 -24.57 18.89
N LEU A 235 14.58 -24.00 17.71
CA LEU A 235 13.59 -23.22 16.97
C LEU A 235 12.62 -24.09 16.15
N TRP A 236 13.08 -25.21 15.56
CA TRP A 236 12.34 -25.96 14.54
C TRP A 236 12.01 -27.41 14.91
N GLY A 237 12.59 -27.97 15.97
CA GLY A 237 12.15 -29.26 16.49
C GLY A 237 13.25 -30.09 17.13
N TYR A 238 13.16 -30.32 18.44
CA TYR A 238 13.89 -31.38 19.15
C TYR A 238 12.92 -32.41 19.75
N GLU A 239 13.43 -33.61 20.07
CA GLU A 239 12.66 -34.58 20.84
C GLU A 239 12.81 -34.29 22.34
N ASP A 240 11.74 -33.80 22.98
CA ASP A 240 11.64 -33.75 24.43
C ASP A 240 10.88 -34.98 24.96
N PRO A 241 11.42 -35.74 25.93
CA PRO A 241 10.79 -36.94 26.46
C PRO A 241 9.38 -36.72 27.04
N LEU A 242 9.13 -35.56 27.66
CA LEU A 242 7.85 -35.23 28.26
C LEU A 242 6.83 -34.83 27.19
N VAL A 243 7.24 -34.06 26.17
CA VAL A 243 6.38 -33.72 25.02
C VAL A 243 5.99 -34.97 24.25
N ARG A 244 6.94 -35.88 23.99
CA ARG A 244 6.67 -37.15 23.30
C ARG A 244 5.64 -37.99 24.07
N LEU A 245 5.77 -38.09 25.39
CA LEU A 245 4.79 -38.77 26.23
C LEU A 245 3.43 -38.04 26.25
N ALA A 246 3.42 -36.72 26.42
CA ALA A 246 2.20 -35.91 26.42
C ALA A 246 1.44 -36.03 25.09
N SER A 247 2.13 -36.10 23.95
CA SER A 247 1.50 -36.30 22.64
C SER A 247 0.85 -37.67 22.47
N THR A 248 1.33 -38.68 23.21
CA THR A 248 0.76 -40.04 23.20
C THR A 248 -0.44 -40.15 24.14
N VAL A 249 -0.38 -39.49 25.30
CA VAL A 249 -1.42 -39.58 26.35
C VAL A 249 -2.55 -38.57 26.16
N LEU A 250 -2.24 -37.38 25.64
CA LEU A 250 -3.16 -36.24 25.48
C LEU A 250 -3.11 -35.65 24.05
N PRO A 251 -3.31 -36.47 22.99
CA PRO A 251 -3.11 -36.05 21.58
C PRO A 251 -4.01 -34.88 21.16
N ASN A 252 -5.22 -34.76 21.74
CA ASN A 252 -6.14 -33.66 21.46
C ASN A 252 -5.65 -32.30 22.00
N TRP A 253 -4.68 -32.28 22.90
CA TRP A 253 -4.12 -31.08 23.51
C TRP A 253 -2.70 -30.80 23.01
N ILE A 254 -1.85 -31.82 22.93
CA ILE A 254 -0.48 -31.76 22.45
C ILE A 254 -0.35 -32.63 21.18
N PRO A 255 -0.76 -32.13 19.99
CA PRO A 255 -0.80 -32.93 18.76
C PRO A 255 0.58 -33.10 18.07
N PHE A 256 1.69 -32.90 18.78
CA PHE A 256 3.05 -32.86 18.23
C PHE A 256 4.05 -33.64 19.11
N SER A 257 4.89 -34.46 18.50
CA SER A 257 5.88 -35.30 19.18
C SER A 257 7.27 -34.65 19.32
N ARG A 258 7.55 -33.59 18.55
CA ARG A 258 8.77 -32.78 18.59
C ARG A 258 8.40 -31.33 18.91
N LEU A 259 9.21 -30.67 19.73
CA LEU A 259 8.99 -29.28 20.13
C LEU A 259 9.98 -28.36 19.38
N GLY A 260 9.46 -27.47 18.54
CA GLY A 260 10.20 -26.35 17.96
C GLY A 260 9.46 -25.05 18.25
N LEU A 261 10.14 -24.05 18.81
CA LEU A 261 9.45 -22.85 19.28
C LEU A 261 8.93 -21.94 18.16
N MET A 262 9.68 -21.77 17.08
CA MET A 262 9.21 -21.07 15.88
C MET A 262 8.17 -21.91 15.13
N ASP A 263 8.39 -23.23 15.04
CA ASP A 263 7.43 -24.16 14.46
C ASP A 263 6.04 -24.03 15.13
N ARG A 264 5.96 -24.04 16.46
CA ARG A 264 4.67 -23.84 17.18
C ARG A 264 4.11 -22.42 17.10
N MET A 265 4.95 -21.39 16.98
CA MET A 265 4.53 -19.98 16.94
C MET A 265 4.05 -19.52 15.56
N PHE A 266 4.61 -20.07 14.48
CA PHE A 266 4.23 -19.78 13.09
C PHE A 266 3.26 -20.80 12.49
N ASP A 267 2.92 -21.88 13.20
CA ASP A 267 1.83 -22.78 12.84
C ASP A 267 0.48 -22.03 12.88
N GLU A 268 0.03 -21.51 11.75
CA GLU A 268 -1.29 -20.88 11.59
C GLU A 268 -2.45 -21.89 11.50
N GLY A 269 -2.18 -23.20 11.47
CA GLY A 269 -3.19 -24.25 11.32
C GLY A 269 -4.10 -24.06 10.10
N GLU A 270 -5.40 -24.33 10.29
CA GLU A 270 -6.46 -24.15 9.28
C GLU A 270 -7.50 -23.13 9.76
N ASN A 271 -7.03 -22.02 10.33
CA ASN A 271 -7.91 -20.95 10.78
C ASN A 271 -8.59 -20.27 9.57
N VAL A 272 -9.91 -20.10 9.64
CA VAL A 272 -10.71 -19.42 8.62
C VAL A 272 -10.98 -18.00 9.07
N VAL A 273 -10.64 -17.02 8.24
CA VAL A 273 -10.74 -15.59 8.53
C VAL A 273 -11.73 -14.95 7.57
N THR A 274 -12.63 -14.12 8.09
CA THR A 274 -13.49 -13.27 7.28
C THR A 274 -13.18 -11.80 7.58
N VAL A 275 -12.90 -10.98 6.56
CA VAL A 275 -12.67 -9.53 6.69
C VAL A 275 -13.69 -8.71 5.91
N ALA A 276 -14.04 -7.55 6.43
CA ALA A 276 -14.94 -6.61 5.77
C ALA A 276 -14.21 -5.80 4.67
N LEU A 277 -14.81 -5.73 3.47
CA LEU A 277 -14.24 -5.03 2.32
C LEU A 277 -14.78 -3.61 2.15
N ASN A 278 -16.05 -3.37 2.49
CA ASN A 278 -16.67 -2.05 2.46
C ASN A 278 -17.86 -1.98 3.42
N SER A 279 -18.05 -0.83 4.05
CA SER A 279 -19.35 -0.44 4.62
C SER A 279 -20.22 0.23 3.56
N ALA A 280 -21.54 0.01 3.61
CA ALA A 280 -22.49 0.67 2.72
C ALA A 280 -22.57 2.21 2.93
N GLN A 281 -23.37 2.85 2.07
CA GLN A 281 -23.52 4.30 1.85
C GLN A 281 -23.82 5.18 3.10
N ALA A 282 -23.48 6.48 2.99
CA ALA A 282 -24.04 7.66 3.69
C ALA A 282 -23.64 8.02 5.15
N ASP A 283 -23.67 9.34 5.40
CA ASP A 283 -23.43 10.17 6.60
C ASP A 283 -22.04 10.27 7.29
N GLU A 284 -21.63 11.53 7.55
CA GLU A 284 -20.26 11.94 7.90
C GLU A 284 -19.75 11.44 9.26
N THR A 285 -20.61 11.39 10.28
CA THR A 285 -20.21 10.93 11.62
C THR A 285 -19.96 9.43 11.67
N GLU A 286 -20.60 8.65 10.79
CA GLU A 286 -20.31 7.22 10.64
C GLU A 286 -19.03 6.94 9.86
N VAL A 287 -18.50 7.90 9.06
CA VAL A 287 -17.31 7.71 8.22
C VAL A 287 -16.08 7.29 9.03
N MET A 288 -15.86 7.85 10.22
CA MET A 288 -14.70 7.49 11.04
C MET A 288 -14.80 6.09 11.66
N GLU A 289 -15.98 5.69 12.16
CA GLU A 289 -16.22 4.33 12.66
C GLU A 289 -16.25 3.28 11.53
N ARG A 290 -16.63 3.68 10.31
CA ARG A 290 -16.63 2.82 9.12
C ARG A 290 -15.22 2.67 8.53
N ARG A 291 -14.39 3.73 8.48
CA ARG A 291 -12.99 3.67 8.03
C ARG A 291 -12.17 2.66 8.83
N ARG A 292 -12.37 2.61 10.16
CA ARG A 292 -11.72 1.62 11.04
C ARG A 292 -12.18 0.17 10.82
N ARG A 293 -13.27 -0.07 10.09
CA ARG A 293 -13.78 -1.42 9.81
C ARG A 293 -13.31 -2.01 8.48
N VAL A 294 -12.80 -1.20 7.56
CA VAL A 294 -12.27 -1.70 6.27
C VAL A 294 -11.01 -2.55 6.53
N TYR A 295 -10.98 -3.75 5.96
CA TYR A 295 -9.97 -4.80 6.19
C TYR A 295 -9.89 -5.33 7.63
N SER A 296 -10.85 -4.97 8.49
CA SER A 296 -10.96 -5.56 9.83
C SER A 296 -11.67 -6.90 9.78
N PHE A 297 -11.39 -7.77 10.75
CA PHE A 297 -12.05 -9.05 10.93
C PHE A 297 -13.53 -8.86 11.26
N ASP A 298 -14.36 -9.50 10.44
CA ASP A 298 -15.76 -9.77 10.74
C ASP A 298 -15.88 -11.01 11.64
N SER A 299 -15.13 -12.07 11.31
CA SER A 299 -15.02 -13.28 12.13
C SER A 299 -13.70 -14.03 11.99
N TYR A 300 -13.35 -14.78 13.04
CA TYR A 300 -12.22 -15.71 13.11
C TYR A 300 -12.74 -17.08 13.56
N ASN A 301 -12.62 -18.10 12.70
CA ASN A 301 -13.24 -19.42 12.86
C ASN A 301 -14.76 -19.36 13.12
N GLY A 302 -15.45 -18.41 12.49
CA GLY A 302 -16.89 -18.16 12.68
C GLY A 302 -17.26 -17.42 13.97
N TRP A 303 -16.29 -17.04 14.81
CA TRP A 303 -16.53 -16.25 16.03
C TRP A 303 -16.21 -14.77 15.80
N THR A 304 -17.05 -13.88 16.33
CA THR A 304 -16.82 -12.42 16.34
C THR A 304 -15.94 -11.95 17.51
N THR A 305 -15.51 -12.88 18.36
CA THR A 305 -14.62 -12.65 19.51
C THR A 305 -13.54 -13.72 19.60
N LEU A 306 -12.35 -13.33 20.08
CA LEU A 306 -11.28 -14.27 20.46
C LEU A 306 -11.70 -15.07 21.70
N ARG A 307 -11.73 -16.40 21.58
CA ARG A 307 -12.16 -17.32 22.65
C ARG A 307 -11.14 -17.47 23.79
N GLN A 308 -9.91 -17.02 23.58
CA GLN A 308 -8.81 -17.08 24.54
C GLN A 308 -8.92 -16.02 25.65
N TRP A 309 -9.65 -14.94 25.38
CA TRP A 309 -9.84 -13.79 26.27
C TRP A 309 -11.29 -13.67 26.72
N THR A 310 -11.53 -12.87 27.75
CA THR A 310 -12.88 -12.69 28.33
C THR A 310 -13.84 -12.09 27.29
N GLY A 311 -14.79 -12.90 26.85
CA GLY A 311 -15.73 -12.55 25.79
C GLY A 311 -16.56 -11.31 26.12
N GLY A 312 -16.69 -10.39 25.16
CA GLY A 312 -17.45 -9.15 25.31
C GLY A 312 -16.63 -7.94 25.81
N THR A 313 -15.36 -8.15 26.16
CA THR A 313 -14.41 -7.04 26.43
C THR A 313 -13.72 -6.56 25.16
N HIS A 314 -13.10 -5.37 25.22
CA HIS A 314 -12.28 -4.86 24.13
C HIS A 314 -11.03 -5.74 23.86
N CYS A 315 -10.60 -6.56 24.83
CA CYS A 315 -9.51 -7.53 24.66
C CYS A 315 -9.87 -8.72 23.75
N SER A 316 -11.17 -9.00 23.54
CA SER A 316 -11.66 -10.14 22.76
C SER A 316 -12.45 -9.74 21.51
N SER A 317 -13.07 -8.56 21.44
CA SER A 317 -13.86 -8.13 20.29
C SER A 317 -13.01 -7.92 19.04
N LEU A 318 -13.38 -8.55 17.92
CA LEU A 318 -12.67 -8.41 16.65
C LEU A 318 -12.94 -7.08 15.91
N LYS A 319 -13.85 -6.23 16.40
CA LYS A 319 -14.26 -4.97 15.75
C LYS A 319 -13.04 -4.04 15.57
N GLY A 320 -12.63 -3.81 14.31
CA GLY A 320 -11.51 -2.92 13.99
C GLY A 320 -10.12 -3.55 14.13
N VAL A 321 -10.05 -4.88 14.35
CA VAL A 321 -8.80 -5.65 14.40
C VAL A 321 -8.49 -6.20 13.01
N SER A 322 -7.22 -6.17 12.58
CA SER A 322 -6.77 -6.63 11.26
C SER A 322 -5.48 -7.45 11.32
N GLU A 323 -5.05 -8.06 10.21
CA GLU A 323 -3.76 -8.75 10.11
C GLU A 323 -2.53 -7.82 10.00
N GLY A 324 -2.75 -6.51 9.81
CA GLY A 324 -1.69 -5.52 9.60
C GLY A 324 -1.02 -5.57 8.22
N VAL A 325 -1.66 -6.19 7.22
CA VAL A 325 -1.17 -6.29 5.82
C VAL A 325 -1.72 -5.17 4.94
N LEU A 326 -2.99 -4.80 5.10
CA LEU A 326 -3.65 -3.71 4.39
C LEU A 326 -4.14 -2.67 5.39
N TYR A 327 -3.99 -1.39 5.04
CA TYR A 327 -4.45 -0.26 5.85
C TYR A 327 -5.52 0.55 5.09
N PRO A 328 -6.55 1.07 5.79
CA PRO A 328 -7.57 1.92 5.19
C PRO A 328 -6.98 3.28 4.77
N LYS A 329 -7.65 3.94 3.82
CA LYS A 329 -7.14 5.13 3.11
C LYS A 329 -8.22 6.22 3.00
N PRO A 330 -7.88 7.51 3.00
CA PRO A 330 -6.58 8.06 3.41
C PRO A 330 -6.38 7.95 4.93
N MET A 331 -5.12 7.89 5.37
CA MET A 331 -4.76 7.81 6.79
C MET A 331 -4.64 9.19 7.43
N THR A 332 -4.91 9.25 8.74
CA THR A 332 -4.81 10.47 9.57
C THR A 332 -3.99 10.21 10.83
N SER A 333 -3.52 11.27 11.48
CA SER A 333 -2.81 11.18 12.77
C SER A 333 -3.67 10.65 13.93
N ASN A 334 -4.99 10.60 13.75
CA ASN A 334 -5.96 10.12 14.74
C ASN A 334 -6.33 8.64 14.53
N ASP A 335 -5.74 7.98 13.53
CA ASP A 335 -5.96 6.56 13.28
C ASP A 335 -5.06 5.71 14.21
N THR A 336 -5.63 4.60 14.69
CA THR A 336 -4.95 3.59 15.49
C THR A 336 -5.39 2.24 14.95
N PHE A 337 -4.42 1.38 14.67
CA PHE A 337 -4.68 0.07 14.05
C PHE A 337 -4.47 -1.03 15.08
N LEU A 338 -5.48 -1.86 15.30
CA LEU A 338 -5.35 -3.05 16.11
C LEU A 338 -4.87 -4.20 15.20
N ILE A 339 -3.68 -4.72 15.46
CA ILE A 339 -3.11 -5.85 14.73
C ILE A 339 -3.25 -7.13 15.56
N TYR A 340 -3.62 -8.23 14.91
CA TYR A 340 -3.61 -9.57 15.49
C TYR A 340 -3.08 -10.60 14.51
N ARG A 341 -2.28 -11.52 15.04
CA ARG A 341 -1.86 -12.79 14.43
C ARG A 341 -1.90 -13.83 15.54
N LYS A 342 -2.09 -15.12 15.21
CA LYS A 342 -2.08 -16.21 16.20
C LYS A 342 -0.82 -16.17 17.07
N ALA A 343 0.33 -15.90 16.45
CA ALA A 343 1.62 -15.73 17.12
C ALA A 343 1.59 -14.74 18.30
N PHE A 344 0.87 -13.61 18.16
CA PHE A 344 0.78 -12.58 19.19
C PHE A 344 -0.23 -12.89 20.30
N CYS A 345 -1.18 -13.80 20.05
CA CYS A 345 -2.29 -14.19 20.93
C CYS A 345 -3.26 -13.08 21.38
N ARG A 346 -2.88 -11.79 21.33
CA ARG A 346 -3.67 -10.63 21.74
C ARG A 346 -3.61 -9.50 20.72
N PHE A 347 -4.45 -8.49 20.90
CA PHE A 347 -4.47 -7.30 20.04
C PHE A 347 -3.29 -6.39 20.37
N LEU A 348 -2.66 -5.87 19.32
CA LEU A 348 -1.53 -4.93 19.40
C LEU A 348 -1.94 -3.59 18.78
N PRO A 349 -2.14 -2.53 19.59
CA PRO A 349 -2.39 -1.20 19.08
C PRO A 349 -1.12 -0.62 18.44
N VAL A 350 -1.24 -0.18 17.20
CA VAL A 350 -0.23 0.56 16.45
C VAL A 350 -0.72 2.00 16.33
N VAL A 351 -0.06 2.92 17.04
CA VAL A 351 -0.47 4.32 17.24
C VAL A 351 0.46 5.27 16.49
N PHE A 352 -0.10 6.38 15.99
CA PHE A 352 0.68 7.44 15.33
C PHE A 352 1.70 8.04 16.29
N SER A 353 2.95 8.15 15.84
CA SER A 353 4.07 8.76 16.57
C SER A 353 4.44 10.13 15.98
N ARG A 354 4.64 10.21 14.66
CA ARG A 354 5.01 11.45 13.96
C ARG A 354 4.72 11.39 12.46
N SER A 355 4.63 12.54 11.82
CA SER A 355 4.69 12.70 10.37
C SER A 355 6.04 13.28 9.93
N GLY A 356 6.39 13.12 8.67
CA GLY A 356 7.64 13.63 8.11
C GLY A 356 7.85 13.20 6.66
N VAL A 357 9.08 13.34 6.19
CA VAL A 357 9.52 12.90 4.86
C VAL A 357 10.61 11.84 5.04
N THR A 358 10.58 10.77 4.25
CA THR A 358 11.61 9.72 4.29
C THR A 358 12.89 10.14 3.55
N ASN A 359 13.97 9.37 3.69
CA ASN A 359 15.23 9.65 2.99
C ASN A 359 15.08 9.60 1.46
N GLU A 360 14.10 8.84 0.97
CA GLU A 360 13.74 8.69 -0.44
C GLU A 360 12.78 9.79 -0.92
N GLY A 361 12.40 10.75 -0.05
CA GLY A 361 11.60 11.92 -0.40
C GLY A 361 10.09 11.76 -0.27
N PHE A 362 9.57 10.63 0.23
CA PHE A 362 8.13 10.42 0.35
C PHE A 362 7.54 11.00 1.64
N PRO A 363 6.36 11.64 1.61
CA PRO A 363 5.63 11.98 2.83
C PRO A 363 5.12 10.70 3.50
N ALA A 364 5.40 10.54 4.80
CA ALA A 364 5.11 9.32 5.54
C ALA A 364 4.69 9.60 6.99
N TYR A 365 3.96 8.65 7.57
CA TYR A 365 3.62 8.58 8.98
C TYR A 365 4.37 7.43 9.64
N TRP A 366 4.95 7.71 10.80
CA TRP A 366 5.58 6.74 11.69
C TRP A 366 4.56 6.31 12.74
N PHE A 367 4.39 5.00 12.89
CA PHE A 367 3.58 4.38 13.92
C PHE A 367 4.43 3.46 14.78
N ASN A 368 4.16 3.44 16.08
CA ASN A 368 4.83 2.59 17.07
C ASN A 368 3.80 1.78 17.85
N LEU A 369 4.26 0.79 18.62
CA LEU A 369 3.47 0.24 19.73
C LEU A 369 3.55 1.24 20.91
N PRO A 370 2.45 1.51 21.64
CA PRO A 370 2.48 2.31 22.87
C PRO A 370 3.46 1.74 23.90
N ASP A 371 4.12 2.62 24.67
CA ASP A 371 5.09 2.21 25.68
C ASP A 371 4.48 1.31 26.76
N ASN A 372 3.22 1.58 27.12
CA ASN A 372 2.43 0.85 28.11
C ASN A 372 1.66 -0.35 27.53
N VAL A 373 1.92 -0.77 26.29
CA VAL A 373 1.16 -1.86 25.62
C VAL A 373 1.24 -3.19 26.39
N PHE A 374 2.37 -3.45 27.06
CA PHE A 374 2.61 -4.65 27.86
C PHE A 374 2.60 -4.37 29.36
N ASP A 375 2.10 -3.21 29.80
CA ASP A 375 2.01 -2.90 31.22
C ASP A 375 0.95 -3.74 31.94
N SER A 376 1.18 -3.96 33.24
CA SER A 376 0.26 -4.67 34.11
C SER A 376 -0.99 -3.80 34.40
N PRO A 377 -2.14 -4.40 34.77
CA PRO A 377 -3.42 -3.68 34.90
C PRO A 377 -3.42 -2.49 35.86
N ASP A 378 -2.52 -2.51 36.86
CA ASP A 378 -2.26 -1.45 37.82
C ASP A 378 -1.65 -0.18 37.20
N LYS A 379 -0.93 -0.29 36.07
CA LYS A 379 -0.39 0.85 35.30
C LYS A 379 -1.20 1.15 34.05
N ASN A 380 -1.74 0.11 33.40
CA ASN A 380 -2.59 0.24 32.23
C ASN A 380 -3.90 -0.54 32.42
N PRO A 381 -4.97 0.12 32.92
CA PRO A 381 -6.26 -0.52 33.21
C PRO A 381 -6.90 -1.22 32.00
N ASP A 382 -6.61 -0.80 30.77
CA ASP A 382 -7.12 -1.47 29.56
C ASP A 382 -6.61 -2.92 29.47
N ASN A 383 -5.39 -3.18 29.95
CA ASN A 383 -4.82 -4.53 30.01
C ASN A 383 -5.47 -5.45 31.05
N ALA A 384 -6.44 -4.98 31.85
CA ALA A 384 -7.13 -5.80 32.86
C ALA A 384 -7.75 -7.08 32.28
N CYS A 385 -8.37 -7.02 31.09
CA CYS A 385 -8.98 -8.20 30.47
C CYS A 385 -7.98 -9.20 29.86
N TYR A 386 -6.67 -8.88 29.86
CA TYR A 386 -5.59 -9.82 29.57
C TYR A 386 -5.01 -10.50 30.82
N CYS A 387 -5.33 -10.05 32.05
CA CYS A 387 -5.00 -10.79 33.26
C CYS A 387 -6.18 -11.66 33.72
N ARG A 388 -5.88 -12.89 34.17
CA ARG A 388 -6.83 -13.86 34.72
C ARG A 388 -6.37 -14.31 36.11
N PRO A 389 -6.55 -13.46 37.16
CA PRO A 389 -6.04 -13.72 38.51
C PRO A 389 -6.61 -15.01 39.14
N GLU A 390 -7.74 -15.51 38.64
CA GLU A 390 -8.34 -16.79 39.01
C GLU A 390 -7.55 -18.02 38.51
N VAL A 391 -6.69 -17.85 37.50
CA VAL A 391 -5.82 -18.91 36.94
C VAL A 391 -4.39 -18.78 37.45
N ALA A 392 -3.82 -17.58 37.38
CA ALA A 392 -2.45 -17.28 37.78
C ALA A 392 -2.29 -15.79 38.15
N PRO A 393 -1.30 -15.42 38.99
CA PRO A 393 -1.00 -14.02 39.27
C PRO A 393 -0.72 -13.21 38.00
N CYS A 394 -1.15 -11.95 37.94
CA CYS A 394 -0.81 -11.05 36.83
C CYS A 394 0.71 -10.93 36.69
N LEU A 395 1.20 -10.90 35.45
CA LEU A 395 2.61 -10.70 35.15
C LEU A 395 3.05 -9.27 35.48
N LEU A 396 4.37 -9.09 35.64
CA LEU A 396 4.97 -7.77 35.85
C LEU A 396 4.78 -6.88 34.61
N SER A 397 4.77 -5.56 34.81
CA SER A 397 4.68 -4.60 33.69
C SER A 397 5.82 -4.79 32.70
N GLY A 398 5.54 -4.66 31.41
CA GLY A 398 6.43 -5.05 30.31
C GLY A 398 6.23 -6.48 29.80
N LEU A 399 5.36 -7.27 30.42
CA LEU A 399 5.02 -8.64 30.01
C LEU A 399 3.53 -8.77 29.64
N ALA A 400 3.27 -9.08 28.37
CA ALA A 400 1.94 -9.50 27.92
C ALA A 400 1.78 -11.02 28.08
N ASP A 401 0.80 -11.45 28.87
CA ASP A 401 0.39 -12.86 28.92
C ASP A 401 -0.10 -13.33 27.54
N ILE A 402 0.39 -14.50 27.10
CA ILE A 402 -0.08 -15.21 25.90
C ILE A 402 -0.37 -16.70 26.18
N THR A 403 -0.34 -17.11 27.45
CA THR A 403 -0.66 -18.45 27.97
C THR A 403 -1.86 -19.14 27.31
N PRO A 404 -3.04 -18.50 27.11
CA PRO A 404 -4.21 -19.21 26.60
C PRO A 404 -4.12 -19.62 25.12
N CYS A 405 -3.13 -19.15 24.34
CA CYS A 405 -2.88 -19.65 22.98
C CYS A 405 -1.86 -20.80 22.92
N TYR A 406 -1.03 -20.98 23.96
CA TYR A 406 0.13 -21.87 23.94
C TYR A 406 0.00 -22.99 24.98
N TYR A 407 -1.06 -23.79 24.85
CA TYR A 407 -1.26 -25.01 25.63
C TYR A 407 -1.27 -24.81 27.16
N SER A 408 -1.69 -23.63 27.64
CA SER A 408 -1.62 -23.23 29.04
C SER A 408 -0.20 -23.19 29.64
N ILE A 409 0.83 -23.22 28.80
CA ILE A 409 2.22 -22.96 29.20
C ILE A 409 2.36 -21.45 29.45
N PRO A 410 2.93 -21.01 30.59
CA PRO A 410 3.01 -19.60 30.95
C PRO A 410 4.10 -18.84 30.16
N VAL A 411 3.82 -18.60 28.88
CA VAL A 411 4.63 -17.78 27.98
C VAL A 411 4.13 -16.34 27.94
N ALA A 412 5.05 -15.41 27.76
CA ALA A 412 4.79 -13.97 27.73
C ALA A 412 5.56 -13.25 26.63
N LEU A 413 4.94 -12.26 26.00
CA LEU A 413 5.59 -11.33 25.08
C LEU A 413 6.15 -10.12 25.83
N SER A 414 7.27 -9.58 25.36
CA SER A 414 7.81 -8.28 25.80
C SER A 414 8.48 -7.56 24.63
N PHE A 415 8.91 -6.32 24.83
CA PHE A 415 9.96 -5.76 23.97
C PHE A 415 11.30 -6.49 24.22
N PRO A 416 12.23 -6.50 23.24
CA PRO A 416 13.53 -7.11 23.41
C PRO A 416 14.34 -6.55 24.59
N HIS A 417 15.06 -7.44 25.28
CA HIS A 417 15.81 -7.17 26.51
C HIS A 417 14.96 -6.53 27.62
N PHE A 418 13.65 -6.81 27.65
CA PHE A 418 12.67 -6.18 28.56
C PHE A 418 12.69 -4.64 28.53
N LEU A 419 12.97 -4.03 27.36
CA LEU A 419 12.81 -2.59 27.17
C LEU A 419 11.41 -2.15 27.63
N LYS A 420 11.33 -1.03 28.37
CA LYS A 420 10.09 -0.48 28.97
C LYS A 420 9.41 -1.40 30.02
N GLY A 421 10.03 -2.51 30.41
CA GLY A 421 9.53 -3.40 31.46
C GLY A 421 9.92 -3.02 32.89
N ASP A 422 9.34 -3.73 33.85
CA ASP A 422 9.64 -3.61 35.27
C ASP A 422 11.12 -3.94 35.57
N PRO A 423 11.87 -3.09 36.31
CA PRO A 423 13.28 -3.32 36.61
C PRO A 423 13.60 -4.67 37.24
N ARG A 424 12.66 -5.28 37.98
CA ARG A 424 12.80 -6.60 38.60
C ARG A 424 13.01 -7.74 37.58
N LEU A 425 12.68 -7.52 36.31
CA LEU A 425 12.98 -8.44 35.21
C LEU A 425 14.47 -8.49 34.90
N LEU A 426 15.16 -7.34 35.00
CA LEU A 426 16.60 -7.20 34.78
C LEU A 426 17.41 -7.57 36.03
N GLU A 427 16.92 -7.22 37.23
CA GLU A 427 17.63 -7.48 38.50
C GLU A 427 17.99 -8.96 38.74
N LYS A 428 17.27 -9.90 38.10
CA LYS A 428 17.49 -11.34 38.29
C LYS A 428 18.50 -11.98 37.34
N MET A 429 18.94 -11.27 36.29
CA MET A 429 19.75 -11.86 35.22
C MET A 429 20.79 -10.87 34.68
N ASP A 430 22.04 -11.32 34.51
CA ASP A 430 23.07 -10.50 33.86
C ASP A 430 23.07 -10.73 32.34
N GLY A 431 23.52 -9.74 31.58
CA GLY A 431 23.72 -9.82 30.13
C GLY A 431 22.58 -9.31 29.25
N LEU A 432 21.49 -8.80 29.87
CA LEU A 432 20.43 -8.06 29.18
C LEU A 432 20.76 -6.56 29.11
N SER A 433 20.54 -5.94 27.95
CA SER A 433 20.91 -4.55 27.67
C SER A 433 19.84 -3.85 26.80
N PRO A 434 18.74 -3.35 27.39
CA PRO A 434 17.71 -2.65 26.63
C PRO A 434 18.23 -1.35 25.99
N ASP A 435 18.11 -1.24 24.66
CA ASP A 435 18.49 -0.08 23.85
C ASP A 435 17.31 0.31 22.94
N PRO A 436 16.69 1.50 23.11
CA PRO A 436 15.56 1.93 22.29
C PRO A 436 15.82 1.83 20.78
N ASN A 437 17.02 2.21 20.32
CA ASN A 437 17.35 2.23 18.89
C ASN A 437 17.30 0.83 18.26
N LYS A 438 17.69 -0.19 19.04
CA LYS A 438 17.73 -1.59 18.61
C LYS A 438 16.43 -2.34 18.87
N HIS A 439 15.67 -1.97 19.90
CA HIS A 439 14.59 -2.81 20.43
C HIS A 439 13.18 -2.18 20.30
N GLU A 440 13.05 -0.90 19.94
CA GLU A 440 11.73 -0.33 19.64
C GLU A 440 11.14 -0.84 18.32
N THR A 441 9.81 -0.96 18.30
CA THR A 441 9.04 -1.21 17.08
C THR A 441 8.76 0.11 16.35
N ASN A 442 8.89 0.10 15.02
CA ASN A 442 8.65 1.25 14.16
C ASN A 442 8.06 0.78 12.81
N ILE A 443 6.94 1.38 12.42
CA ILE A 443 6.19 1.07 11.21
C ILE A 443 5.98 2.38 10.43
N VAL A 444 6.60 2.49 9.25
CA VAL A 444 6.52 3.67 8.38
C VAL A 444 5.54 3.40 7.25
N ILE A 445 4.51 4.23 7.12
CA ILE A 445 3.41 4.03 6.16
C ILE A 445 3.19 5.32 5.36
N GLN A 446 3.04 5.20 4.03
CA GLN A 446 2.65 6.31 3.15
C GLN A 446 1.12 6.54 3.31
N PRO A 447 0.67 7.72 3.76
CA PRO A 447 -0.70 7.91 4.25
C PRO A 447 -1.80 7.93 3.19
N ASP A 448 -1.49 8.34 1.95
CA ASP A 448 -2.48 8.46 0.87
C ASP A 448 -2.78 7.09 0.25
N LEU A 449 -1.74 6.27 0.10
CA LEU A 449 -1.79 4.94 -0.50
C LEU A 449 -1.95 3.83 0.54
N GLY A 450 -1.82 4.11 1.84
CA GLY A 450 -1.89 3.12 2.92
C GLY A 450 -0.88 1.97 2.78
N LEU A 451 0.28 2.26 2.18
CA LEU A 451 1.32 1.27 1.89
C LEU A 451 2.46 1.36 2.92
N PRO A 452 2.83 0.25 3.59
CA PRO A 452 4.02 0.23 4.42
C PRO A 452 5.27 0.42 3.56
N MET A 453 6.18 1.26 4.03
CA MET A 453 7.48 1.53 3.41
C MET A 453 8.61 0.78 4.12
N THR A 454 8.62 0.85 5.44
CA THR A 454 9.55 0.13 6.32
C THR A 454 8.77 -0.42 7.51
N VAL A 455 9.00 -1.68 7.85
CA VAL A 455 8.45 -2.34 9.04
C VAL A 455 9.62 -2.89 9.85
N ARG A 456 9.66 -2.52 11.13
CA ARG A 456 10.50 -3.09 12.19
C ARG A 456 9.58 -3.45 13.34
N LEU A 457 9.00 -4.65 13.32
CA LEU A 457 8.20 -5.16 14.44
C LEU A 457 9.09 -6.05 15.31
N ARG A 458 9.32 -5.62 16.55
CA ARG A 458 10.33 -6.20 17.44
C ARG A 458 9.70 -6.71 18.72
N MET A 459 9.82 -8.01 18.97
CA MET A 459 9.21 -8.69 20.11
C MET A 459 10.10 -9.81 20.65
N GLN A 460 10.01 -10.05 21.95
CA GLN A 460 10.69 -11.12 22.67
C GLN A 460 9.69 -12.10 23.26
N LEU A 461 9.97 -13.39 23.09
CA LEU A 461 9.23 -14.47 23.73
C LEU A 461 9.94 -14.86 25.03
N ASN A 462 9.16 -15.01 26.10
CA ASN A 462 9.64 -15.29 27.44
C ASN A 462 8.85 -16.46 28.07
N LEU A 463 9.45 -17.15 29.03
CA LEU A 463 8.79 -18.13 29.88
C LEU A 463 8.68 -17.61 31.32
N ALA A 464 7.46 -17.36 31.80
CA ALA A 464 7.20 -16.96 33.18
C ALA A 464 7.11 -18.19 34.10
N VAL A 465 8.14 -18.41 34.90
CA VAL A 465 8.20 -19.54 35.85
C VAL A 465 7.62 -19.10 37.19
N LEU A 466 6.41 -19.58 37.49
CA LEU A 466 5.70 -19.39 38.74
C LEU A 466 6.32 -20.26 39.86
N ASN A 467 5.77 -20.18 41.09
CA ASN A 467 6.26 -20.97 42.22
C ASN A 467 5.91 -22.46 42.07
N THR A 468 6.83 -23.23 41.46
CA THR A 468 6.73 -24.68 41.31
C THR A 468 6.82 -25.41 42.66
N ARG A 469 6.23 -26.62 42.74
CA ARG A 469 6.20 -27.45 43.96
C ARG A 469 6.92 -28.79 43.74
N LEU A 470 7.56 -29.33 44.78
CA LEU A 470 8.09 -30.71 44.89
C LEU A 470 9.19 -31.14 43.89
N ASN A 471 9.50 -30.33 42.88
CA ASN A 471 10.57 -30.59 41.92
C ASN A 471 11.78 -29.68 42.16
N SER A 472 12.77 -30.18 42.89
CA SER A 472 14.00 -29.44 43.20
C SER A 472 14.83 -29.06 41.97
N ARG A 473 14.71 -29.76 40.83
CA ARG A 473 15.44 -29.42 39.59
C ARG A 473 15.00 -28.10 38.97
N VAL A 474 13.76 -27.67 39.22
CA VAL A 474 13.17 -26.46 38.64
C VAL A 474 12.95 -25.34 39.66
N ALA A 475 13.00 -25.64 40.96
CA ALA A 475 12.70 -24.68 42.03
C ALA A 475 13.60 -23.42 42.00
N VAL A 476 14.85 -23.52 41.52
CA VAL A 476 15.76 -22.37 41.37
C VAL A 476 15.26 -21.33 40.35
N PHE A 477 14.42 -21.74 39.41
CA PHE A 477 13.80 -20.85 38.42
C PHE A 477 12.53 -20.17 38.95
N ASN A 478 12.05 -20.48 40.16
CA ASN A 478 10.81 -19.91 40.69
C ASN A 478 10.83 -18.37 40.69
N ASN A 479 9.75 -17.76 40.19
CA ASN A 479 9.57 -16.32 39.97
C ASN A 479 10.56 -15.69 38.97
N HIS A 480 11.21 -16.45 38.09
CA HIS A 480 11.99 -15.91 36.97
C HIS A 480 11.14 -15.81 35.71
N THR A 481 11.31 -14.73 34.95
CA THR A 481 10.83 -14.63 33.57
C THR A 481 12.02 -14.83 32.65
N LEU A 482 12.14 -16.01 32.06
CA LEU A 482 13.31 -16.41 31.28
C LEU A 482 13.16 -15.89 29.84
N PRO A 483 14.09 -15.08 29.33
CA PRO A 483 14.07 -14.65 27.94
C PRO A 483 14.50 -15.83 27.06
N ILE A 484 13.72 -16.12 26.01
CA ILE A 484 13.92 -17.32 25.19
C ILE A 484 14.59 -16.93 23.87
N PHE A 485 13.92 -16.11 23.07
CA PHE A 485 14.50 -15.43 21.90
C PHE A 485 13.72 -14.14 21.62
N TRP A 486 14.28 -13.27 20.80
CA TRP A 486 13.57 -12.13 20.22
C TRP A 486 13.70 -12.07 18.70
N LEU A 487 12.73 -11.41 18.08
CA LEU A 487 12.54 -11.31 16.63
C LEU A 487 12.54 -9.85 16.17
N ASP A 488 13.22 -9.57 15.05
CA ASP A 488 13.05 -8.37 14.22
C ASP A 488 12.33 -8.80 12.93
N TRP A 489 11.01 -8.68 12.89
CA TRP A 489 10.28 -8.74 11.61
C TRP A 489 10.61 -7.48 10.84
N TYR A 490 11.20 -7.68 9.68
CA TYR A 490 11.82 -6.67 8.86
C TYR A 490 11.29 -6.73 7.44
N PHE A 491 10.72 -5.63 6.97
CA PHE A 491 10.40 -5.40 5.58
C PHE A 491 10.83 -3.98 5.19
N ASP A 492 11.45 -3.85 4.02
CA ASP A 492 11.61 -2.59 3.31
C ASP A 492 10.99 -2.72 1.91
N MET A 493 10.40 -1.63 1.43
CA MET A 493 9.73 -1.56 0.13
C MET A 493 10.69 -1.88 -1.03
N PRO A 494 10.40 -2.88 -1.88
CA PRO A 494 11.23 -3.19 -3.05
C PRO A 494 11.29 -2.02 -4.05
N ASP A 495 12.43 -1.82 -4.70
CA ASP A 495 12.66 -0.70 -5.63
C ASP A 495 11.59 -0.58 -6.74
N VAL A 496 11.03 -1.70 -7.20
CA VAL A 496 9.96 -1.72 -8.21
C VAL A 496 8.70 -1.03 -7.68
N VAL A 497 8.33 -1.28 -6.43
CA VAL A 497 7.19 -0.66 -5.75
C VAL A 497 7.50 0.80 -5.44
N SER A 498 8.72 1.10 -4.99
CA SER A 498 9.18 2.48 -4.73
C SER A 498 9.14 3.35 -6.01
N ARG A 499 9.63 2.85 -7.15
CA ARG A 499 9.53 3.54 -8.45
C ARG A 499 8.08 3.76 -8.91
N LEU A 500 7.21 2.76 -8.72
CA LEU A 500 5.79 2.90 -9.02
C LEU A 500 5.12 3.96 -8.13
N MET A 501 5.43 3.95 -6.83
CA MET A 501 4.94 4.93 -5.87
C MET A 501 5.42 6.35 -6.22
N TYR A 502 6.68 6.53 -6.63
CA TYR A 502 7.19 7.81 -7.12
C TYR A 502 6.44 8.32 -8.36
N LEU A 503 6.18 7.42 -9.32
CA LEU A 503 5.39 7.75 -10.52
C LEU A 503 3.96 8.17 -10.16
N VAL A 504 3.33 7.49 -9.20
CA VAL A 504 1.94 7.75 -8.77
C VAL A 504 1.81 9.01 -7.92
N LEU A 505 2.74 9.28 -7.00
CA LEU A 505 2.64 10.40 -6.05
C LEU A 505 3.23 11.72 -6.56
N PHE A 506 4.27 11.68 -7.40
CA PHE A 506 4.94 12.88 -7.89
C PHE A 506 4.75 13.11 -9.38
N VAL A 507 5.05 12.11 -10.21
CA VAL A 507 5.09 12.30 -11.67
C VAL A 507 3.69 12.47 -12.26
N ALA A 508 2.74 11.59 -11.94
CA ALA A 508 1.40 11.65 -12.50
C ALA A 508 0.62 12.93 -12.09
N PRO A 509 0.64 13.37 -10.81
CA PRO A 509 0.04 14.65 -10.43
C PRO A 509 0.73 15.84 -11.10
N ALA A 510 2.08 15.87 -11.16
CA ALA A 510 2.81 16.95 -11.83
C ALA A 510 2.50 17.03 -13.34
N LEU A 511 2.40 15.88 -14.03
CA LEU A 511 2.00 15.83 -15.43
C LEU A 511 0.54 16.27 -15.61
N GLN A 512 -0.37 15.89 -14.71
CA GLN A 512 -1.77 16.36 -14.73
C GLN A 512 -1.84 17.88 -14.57
N SER A 513 -1.13 18.45 -13.58
CA SER A 513 -1.05 19.90 -13.37
C SER A 513 -0.43 20.64 -14.56
N ALA A 514 0.66 20.11 -15.13
CA ALA A 514 1.29 20.69 -16.32
C ALA A 514 0.35 20.65 -17.53
N ALA A 515 -0.40 19.55 -17.74
CA ALA A 515 -1.38 19.43 -18.81
C ALA A 515 -2.55 20.43 -18.62
N ILE A 516 -3.08 20.59 -17.40
CA ILE A 516 -4.10 21.61 -17.08
C ILE A 516 -3.58 23.00 -17.46
N VAL A 517 -2.40 23.40 -16.97
CA VAL A 517 -1.83 24.72 -17.24
C VAL A 517 -1.57 24.93 -18.74
N LEU A 518 -1.02 23.94 -19.44
CA LEU A 518 -0.75 24.03 -20.88
C LEU A 518 -2.03 24.17 -21.70
N LEU A 519 -3.06 23.36 -21.41
CA LEU A 519 -4.37 23.44 -22.08
C LEU A 519 -5.07 24.78 -21.81
N ALA A 520 -5.00 25.29 -20.57
CA ALA A 520 -5.53 26.60 -20.22
C ALA A 520 -4.83 27.74 -20.99
N LEU A 521 -3.49 27.75 -21.00
CA LEU A 521 -2.70 28.77 -21.71
C LEU A 521 -2.94 28.73 -23.23
N LEU A 522 -2.96 27.55 -23.83
CA LEU A 522 -3.28 27.38 -25.26
C LEU A 522 -4.70 27.83 -25.58
N GLY A 523 -5.68 27.50 -24.73
CA GLY A 523 -7.07 27.94 -24.87
C GLY A 523 -7.21 29.47 -24.84
N VAL A 524 -6.60 30.13 -23.85
CA VAL A 524 -6.57 31.61 -23.75
C VAL A 524 -5.85 32.23 -24.95
N ALA A 525 -4.70 31.68 -25.36
CA ALA A 525 -3.95 32.20 -26.50
C ALA A 525 -4.74 32.10 -27.81
N MET A 526 -5.44 30.98 -28.06
CA MET A 526 -6.30 30.82 -29.25
C MET A 526 -7.49 31.77 -29.25
N LEU A 527 -8.14 32.00 -28.10
CA LEU A 527 -9.20 32.99 -27.98
C LEU A 527 -8.68 34.42 -28.19
N GLY A 528 -7.50 34.75 -27.64
CA GLY A 528 -6.83 36.03 -27.87
C GLY A 528 -6.46 36.26 -29.34
N LEU A 529 -5.93 35.24 -30.02
CA LEU A 529 -5.64 35.27 -31.46
C LEU A 529 -6.90 35.44 -32.31
N ALA A 530 -8.01 34.76 -31.95
CA ALA A 530 -9.30 34.94 -32.62
C ALA A 530 -9.83 36.38 -32.44
N ALA A 531 -9.80 36.90 -31.22
CA ALA A 531 -10.21 38.27 -30.90
C ALA A 531 -9.36 39.32 -31.65
N CYS A 532 -8.03 39.16 -31.66
CA CYS A 532 -7.12 40.01 -32.42
C CYS A 532 -7.36 39.94 -33.93
N SER A 533 -7.65 38.75 -34.47
CA SER A 533 -7.94 38.54 -35.89
C SER A 533 -9.26 39.20 -36.30
N CYS A 534 -10.30 39.05 -35.50
CA CYS A 534 -11.57 39.76 -35.67
C CYS A 534 -11.41 41.28 -35.56
N SER A 535 -10.67 41.76 -34.55
CA SER A 535 -10.40 43.20 -34.36
C SER A 535 -9.65 43.81 -35.55
N LYS A 536 -8.50 43.24 -35.95
CA LYS A 536 -7.73 43.71 -37.12
C LYS A 536 -8.58 43.75 -38.39
N LYS A 537 -9.43 42.74 -38.61
CA LYS A 537 -10.30 42.72 -39.80
C LYS A 537 -11.44 43.71 -39.71
N ASN A 538 -12.06 43.90 -38.54
CA ASN A 538 -13.09 44.92 -38.34
C ASN A 538 -12.53 46.33 -38.58
N SER A 539 -11.33 46.64 -38.08
CA SER A 539 -10.63 47.89 -38.38
C SER A 539 -10.33 48.05 -39.88
N ALA A 540 -9.86 46.98 -40.55
CA ALA A 540 -9.58 46.99 -41.98
C ALA A 540 -10.84 47.04 -42.89
N VAL A 541 -12.01 46.64 -42.38
CA VAL A 541 -13.31 46.83 -43.04
C VAL A 541 -13.82 48.24 -42.80
N ALA A 542 -13.72 48.75 -41.56
CA ALA A 542 -14.14 50.11 -41.21
C ALA A 542 -13.37 51.17 -42.00
N SER A 543 -12.03 51.07 -42.11
CA SER A 543 -11.22 51.99 -42.91
C SER A 543 -11.59 51.97 -44.40
N LYS A 544 -11.96 50.80 -44.93
CA LYS A 544 -12.37 50.60 -46.33
C LYS A 544 -13.80 51.08 -46.61
N ILE A 545 -14.66 51.13 -45.59
CA ILE A 545 -15.98 51.77 -45.65
C ILE A 545 -15.80 53.29 -45.59
N LEU A 546 -14.99 53.80 -44.66
CA LEU A 546 -14.66 55.22 -44.53
C LEU A 546 -14.07 55.82 -45.82
N SER A 547 -13.06 55.16 -46.42
CA SER A 547 -12.47 55.61 -47.68
C SER A 547 -13.49 55.60 -48.83
N LYS A 548 -14.42 54.63 -48.83
CA LYS A 548 -15.47 54.55 -49.85
C LYS A 548 -16.57 55.58 -49.64
N SER A 549 -16.91 55.93 -48.40
CA SER A 549 -17.84 57.04 -48.11
C SER A 549 -17.24 58.40 -48.45
N GLN A 550 -15.94 58.63 -48.16
CA GLN A 550 -15.24 59.85 -48.60
C GLN A 550 -15.29 59.98 -50.13
N HIS A 551 -14.94 58.92 -50.85
CA HIS A 551 -14.94 58.92 -52.31
C HIS A 551 -16.33 59.11 -52.94
N LEU A 552 -17.41 58.72 -52.22
CA LEU A 552 -18.80 59.01 -52.63
C LEU A 552 -19.24 60.45 -52.29
N LEU A 553 -18.76 61.02 -51.18
CA LEU A 553 -19.01 62.41 -50.81
C LEU A 553 -18.33 63.38 -51.79
N GLU A 554 -17.08 63.11 -52.19
CA GLU A 554 -16.36 63.86 -53.23
C GLU A 554 -17.09 63.77 -54.59
N LYS A 555 -17.59 62.57 -54.95
CA LYS A 555 -18.34 62.40 -56.21
C LYS A 555 -19.65 63.20 -56.21
N ASN A 556 -20.41 63.16 -55.12
CA ASN A 556 -21.66 63.92 -55.00
C ASN A 556 -21.43 65.44 -54.96
N THR A 557 -20.34 65.93 -54.37
CA THR A 557 -19.99 67.36 -54.42
C THR A 557 -19.54 67.80 -55.81
N GLY A 558 -18.83 66.93 -56.55
CA GLY A 558 -18.52 67.15 -57.97
C GLY A 558 -19.77 67.23 -58.85
N GLU A 559 -20.74 66.31 -58.70
CA GLU A 559 -21.99 66.32 -59.45
C GLU A 559 -22.88 67.54 -59.08
N GLN A 560 -22.89 67.99 -57.82
CA GLN A 560 -23.58 69.24 -57.44
C GLN A 560 -22.95 70.50 -58.06
N LEU A 561 -21.62 70.55 -58.21
CA LEU A 561 -20.94 71.67 -58.86
C LEU A 561 -21.26 71.73 -60.37
N LEU A 562 -21.30 70.57 -61.05
CA LEU A 562 -21.70 70.46 -62.45
C LEU A 562 -23.18 70.78 -62.69
N GLY A 563 -24.08 70.34 -61.79
CA GLY A 563 -25.51 70.68 -61.85
C GLY A 563 -25.77 72.19 -61.68
N ARG A 564 -24.98 72.88 -60.85
CA ARG A 564 -25.14 74.33 -60.62
C ARG A 564 -24.63 75.20 -61.77
N THR A 565 -23.72 74.69 -62.61
CA THR A 565 -23.27 75.39 -63.83
C THR A 565 -24.28 75.32 -64.97
N GLN A 566 -25.10 74.27 -65.08
CA GLN A 566 -26.08 74.15 -66.17
C GLN A 566 -27.34 75.02 -66.00
N TYR A 567 -27.69 75.41 -64.77
CA TYR A 567 -28.89 76.22 -64.50
C TYR A 567 -28.68 77.75 -64.63
N ARG A 568 -27.46 78.21 -64.93
CA ARG A 568 -27.12 79.65 -64.99
C ARG A 568 -26.96 80.22 -66.41
N ALA A 569 -27.32 79.45 -67.44
CA ALA A 569 -27.05 79.77 -68.86
C ALA A 569 -28.29 79.85 -69.78
N ARG A 570 -29.51 80.00 -69.24
CA ARG A 570 -30.75 80.19 -70.02
C ARG A 570 -31.75 81.17 -69.40
N VAL A 571 -31.35 82.42 -69.17
CA VAL A 571 -32.26 83.58 -69.16
C VAL A 571 -31.54 84.78 -69.77
N GLY A 572 -32.07 85.32 -70.87
CA GLY A 572 -31.69 86.63 -71.41
C GLY A 572 -31.07 86.65 -72.80
N CYS A 573 -31.90 86.75 -73.85
CA CYS A 573 -31.89 87.85 -74.83
C CYS A 573 -32.82 87.58 -76.03
N ARG A 574 -33.79 88.50 -76.22
CA ARG A 574 -34.69 88.71 -77.38
C ARG A 574 -35.63 87.57 -77.77
#